data_AF-W0RFF6-F1
#
_entry.id   AF-W0RFF6-F1
#
_cell.length_a   1.000
_cell.length_b   1.000
_cell.length_c   1.000
_cell.angle_alpha   90.00
_cell.angle_beta   90.00
_cell.angle_gamma   90.00
#
_symmetry.space_group_name_H-M   'P 1'
#
loop_
_entity.id
_entity.type
_entity.pdbx_description
1 polymer ?
#
loop_
_entity_poly.entity_id
_entity_poly.type
_entity_poly.pdbx_seq_one_letter_code
_entity_poly.pdbx_strand_id
1 'polypeptide(L)'
;MSALPADPPFEIRSSSIQGLGAFATRFIPAGTRLVEYAGQRLTPAEADARYPDVPGERHHTYLFAIDDDVVIDAAVDGNEARFINHSCDPNCDAVVEDGRIWIETIRDVEPGEELAYDYAYVLEERHTPAAKRRFPCHCGAATCRGTILAKKR
;
A
#
# COMPACT_ATOMS: atom_id res chain seq x y z
N MET A 1 -11.70 -0.83 -19.79
CA MET A 1 -11.39 -1.96 -18.91
C MET A 1 -10.08 -2.57 -19.36
N SER A 2 -8.98 -2.26 -18.68
CA SER A 2 -7.67 -2.87 -18.99
C SER A 2 -7.69 -4.29 -18.46
N ALA A 3 -7.43 -5.28 -19.32
CA ALA A 3 -7.28 -6.66 -18.90
C ALA A 3 -6.00 -6.80 -18.05
N LEU A 4 -6.03 -7.71 -17.06
CA LEU A 4 -4.84 -8.02 -16.27
C LEU A 4 -3.78 -8.71 -17.14
N PRO A 5 -2.49 -8.40 -16.94
CA PRO A 5 -1.42 -9.09 -17.64
C PRO A 5 -1.34 -10.57 -17.23
N ALA A 6 -0.98 -11.44 -18.17
CA ALA A 6 -0.87 -12.89 -17.94
C ALA A 6 0.21 -13.27 -16.92
N ASP A 7 1.28 -12.47 -16.86
CA ASP A 7 2.32 -12.49 -15.82
C ASP A 7 2.45 -11.09 -15.23
N PRO A 8 2.51 -10.94 -13.88
CA PRO A 8 2.74 -9.66 -13.24
C PRO A 8 4.02 -9.01 -13.82
N PRO A 9 3.98 -7.74 -14.25
CA PRO A 9 5.14 -7.05 -14.83
C PRO A 9 6.14 -6.60 -13.75
N PHE A 10 6.19 -7.30 -12.62
CA PHE A 10 7.03 -6.98 -11.48
C PHE A 10 7.50 -8.24 -10.75
N GLU A 11 8.56 -8.10 -9.97
CA GLU A 11 9.11 -9.13 -9.09
C GLU A 11 9.29 -8.58 -7.67
N ILE A 12 9.31 -9.47 -6.67
CA ILE A 12 9.52 -9.08 -5.27
C ILE A 12 11.00 -9.20 -4.92
N ARG A 13 11.57 -8.11 -4.39
CA ARG A 13 12.98 -8.05 -3.95
C ARG A 13 13.11 -7.26 -2.66
N SER A 14 14.29 -7.28 -2.04
CA SER A 14 14.60 -6.42 -0.90
C SER A 14 14.44 -4.94 -1.27
N SER A 15 13.76 -4.19 -0.42
CA SER A 15 13.49 -2.76 -0.59
C SER A 15 14.27 -1.93 0.41
N SER A 16 14.73 -0.75 -0.03
CA SER A 16 15.30 0.28 0.84
C SER A 16 14.22 1.08 1.58
N ILE A 17 12.96 1.02 1.13
CA ILE A 17 11.82 1.67 1.77
C ILE A 17 11.45 0.86 3.02
N GLN A 18 11.03 -0.39 2.84
CA GLN A 18 10.62 -1.25 3.96
C GLN A 18 10.64 -2.74 3.58
N GLY A 19 11.63 -3.49 4.07
CA GLY A 19 11.65 -4.95 3.97
C GLY A 19 11.72 -5.44 2.52
N LEU A 20 10.58 -5.80 1.95
CA LEU A 20 10.45 -6.23 0.55
C LEU A 20 9.67 -5.16 -0.24
N GLY A 21 9.91 -5.11 -1.55
CA GLY A 21 9.25 -4.21 -2.49
C GLY A 21 8.93 -4.94 -3.79
N ALA A 22 7.93 -4.45 -4.52
CA ALA A 22 7.65 -4.88 -5.88
C ALA A 22 8.41 -3.99 -6.88
N PHE A 23 9.15 -4.58 -7.79
CA PHE A 23 9.97 -3.85 -8.76
C PHE A 23 9.58 -4.21 -10.19
N ALA A 24 9.41 -3.21 -11.04
CA ALA A 24 9.07 -3.41 -12.44
C ALA A 24 10.16 -4.24 -13.15
N THR A 25 9.77 -5.29 -13.87
CA THR A 25 10.70 -6.15 -14.64
C THR A 25 10.84 -5.70 -16.09
N ARG A 26 9.93 -4.84 -16.54
CA ARG A 26 9.87 -4.25 -17.88
C ARG A 26 9.18 -2.90 -17.80
N PHE A 27 9.21 -2.14 -18.90
CA PHE A 27 8.46 -0.90 -19.01
C PHE A 27 6.96 -1.15 -18.80
N ILE A 28 6.31 -0.30 -18.01
CA ILE A 28 4.88 -0.36 -17.71
C ILE A 28 4.26 1.00 -18.05
N PRO A 29 3.34 1.08 -19.03
CA PRO A 29 2.64 2.32 -19.35
C PRO A 29 1.79 2.83 -18.19
N ALA A 30 1.56 4.15 -18.12
CA ALA A 30 0.54 4.74 -17.27
C ALA A 30 -0.86 4.14 -17.52
N GLY A 31 -1.67 4.00 -16.47
CA GLY A 31 -3.02 3.43 -16.53
C GLY A 31 -3.05 1.91 -16.64
N THR A 32 -1.93 1.22 -16.37
CA THR A 32 -1.85 -0.24 -16.39
C THR A 32 -2.32 -0.79 -15.05
N ARG A 33 -3.37 -1.61 -15.08
CA ARG A 33 -3.80 -2.40 -13.91
C ARG A 33 -2.85 -3.57 -13.67
N LEU A 34 -2.20 -3.58 -12.52
CA LEU A 34 -1.10 -4.49 -12.19
C LEU A 34 -1.59 -5.76 -11.51
N VAL A 35 -2.32 -5.61 -10.40
CA VAL A 35 -2.66 -6.70 -9.48
C VAL A 35 -3.83 -6.29 -8.59
N GLU A 36 -4.66 -7.27 -8.20
CA GLU A 36 -5.64 -7.08 -7.14
C GLU A 36 -4.93 -7.08 -5.78
N TYR A 37 -5.27 -6.18 -4.86
CA TYR A 37 -4.86 -6.31 -3.47
C TYR A 37 -5.75 -7.35 -2.78
N ALA A 38 -5.31 -8.61 -2.81
CA ALA A 38 -6.07 -9.75 -2.33
C ALA A 38 -5.72 -10.13 -0.89
N GLY A 39 -6.69 -10.74 -0.20
CA GLY A 39 -6.55 -11.23 1.17
C GLY A 39 -7.91 -11.62 1.75
N GLN A 40 -7.91 -12.00 3.02
CA GLN A 40 -9.15 -12.27 3.75
C GLN A 40 -9.97 -10.99 3.94
N ARG A 41 -11.29 -11.07 3.71
CA ARG A 41 -12.22 -9.99 4.07
C ARG A 41 -12.62 -10.09 5.53
N LEU A 42 -12.51 -8.99 6.24
CA LEU A 42 -12.88 -8.81 7.64
C LEU A 42 -13.76 -7.56 7.78
N THR A 43 -14.54 -7.51 8.84
CA THR A 43 -15.08 -6.24 9.36
C THR A 43 -14.00 -5.46 10.11
N PRO A 44 -14.12 -4.13 10.28
CA PRO A 44 -13.18 -3.36 11.09
C PRO A 44 -13.00 -3.91 12.51
N ALA A 45 -14.09 -4.33 13.15
CA ALA A 45 -14.06 -4.92 14.49
C ALA A 45 -13.27 -6.25 14.55
N GLU A 46 -13.37 -7.09 13.52
CA GLU A 46 -12.58 -8.32 13.43
C GLU A 46 -11.10 -8.03 13.18
N ALA A 47 -10.79 -7.03 12.37
CA ALA A 47 -9.42 -6.59 12.13
C ALA A 47 -8.78 -6.04 13.42
N ASP A 48 -9.49 -5.16 14.14
CA ASP A 48 -9.04 -4.59 15.42
C ASP A 48 -8.85 -5.66 16.50
N ALA A 49 -9.76 -6.65 16.57
CA ALA A 49 -9.66 -7.74 17.52
C ALA A 49 -8.45 -8.66 17.23
N ARG A 50 -8.10 -8.82 15.94
CA ARG A 50 -6.98 -9.65 15.50
C ARG A 50 -5.64 -8.93 15.65
N TYR A 51 -5.62 -7.64 15.35
CA TYR A 51 -4.43 -6.80 15.32
C TYR A 51 -4.62 -5.59 16.25
N PRO A 52 -4.74 -5.82 17.58
CA PRO A 52 -4.94 -4.73 18.51
C PRO A 52 -3.76 -3.76 18.43
N ASP A 53 -4.07 -2.46 18.50
CA ASP A 53 -3.05 -1.43 18.47
C ASP A 53 -2.26 -1.40 19.79
N VAL A 54 -1.19 -2.21 19.86
CA VAL A 54 -0.35 -2.28 21.05
C VAL A 54 0.72 -1.17 21.01
N PRO A 55 0.78 -0.29 22.03
CA PRO A 55 1.81 0.74 22.12
C PRO A 55 3.22 0.13 22.12
N GLY A 56 4.07 0.58 21.19
CA GLY A 56 5.45 0.10 21.07
C GLY A 56 5.66 -1.06 20.09
N GLU A 57 4.58 -1.68 19.61
CA GLU A 57 4.66 -2.67 18.54
C GLU A 57 4.55 -2.00 17.16
N ARG A 58 5.12 -2.65 16.15
CA ARG A 58 4.97 -2.22 14.75
C ARG A 58 3.50 -2.40 14.37
N HIS A 59 2.89 -1.34 13.86
CA HIS A 59 1.52 -1.40 13.38
C HIS A 59 1.42 -2.37 12.18
N HIS A 60 0.32 -3.11 12.09
CA HIS A 60 0.09 -4.09 11.03
C HIS A 60 -0.25 -3.37 9.70
N THR A 61 0.67 -3.38 8.74
CA THR A 61 0.55 -2.62 7.48
C THR A 61 -0.07 -3.39 6.31
N TYR A 62 -0.72 -4.54 6.57
CA TYR A 62 -1.34 -5.38 5.52
C TYR A 62 -2.87 -5.30 5.53
N LEU A 63 -3.43 -4.36 6.29
CA LEU A 63 -4.85 -4.07 6.34
C LEU A 63 -5.17 -2.95 5.34
N PHE A 64 -6.15 -3.18 4.47
CA PHE A 64 -6.64 -2.18 3.52
C PHE A 64 -8.16 -2.06 3.64
N ALA A 65 -8.64 -0.93 4.15
CA ALA A 65 -10.07 -0.63 4.19
C ALA A 65 -10.61 -0.30 2.79
N ILE A 66 -11.64 -1.03 2.36
CA ILE A 66 -12.39 -0.75 1.12
C ILE A 66 -13.42 0.35 1.39
N ASP A 67 -14.16 0.19 2.48
CA ASP A 67 -15.23 1.06 2.96
C ASP A 67 -15.37 0.91 4.49
N ASP A 68 -16.45 1.45 5.05
CA ASP A 68 -16.73 1.43 6.49
C ASP A 68 -17.05 0.02 7.03
N ASP A 69 -17.36 -0.94 6.16
CA ASP A 69 -17.81 -2.28 6.54
C ASP A 69 -16.77 -3.37 6.24
N VAL A 70 -15.84 -3.13 5.30
CA VAL A 70 -14.91 -4.15 4.80
C VAL A 70 -13.45 -3.71 4.82
N VAL A 71 -12.63 -4.55 5.45
CA VAL A 71 -11.16 -4.49 5.47
C VAL A 71 -10.60 -5.75 4.81
N ILE A 72 -9.59 -5.60 3.95
CA ILE A 72 -8.80 -6.70 3.40
C ILE A 72 -7.57 -6.91 4.27
N ASP A 73 -7.39 -8.13 4.78
CA ASP A 73 -6.21 -8.60 5.47
C ASP A 73 -5.34 -9.44 4.52
N ALA A 74 -4.31 -8.82 3.95
CA ALA A 74 -3.40 -9.49 3.03
C ALA A 74 -2.34 -10.35 3.73
N ALA A 75 -2.33 -10.42 5.07
CA ALA A 75 -1.51 -11.38 5.80
C ALA A 75 -2.08 -12.81 5.73
N VAL A 76 -3.39 -12.93 5.49
CA VAL A 76 -4.11 -14.21 5.37
C VAL A 76 -4.61 -14.36 3.93
N ASP A 77 -4.15 -15.41 3.25
CA ASP A 77 -4.51 -15.71 1.85
C ASP A 77 -4.28 -14.54 0.86
N GLY A 78 -3.35 -13.64 1.18
CA GLY A 78 -2.98 -12.53 0.31
C GLY A 78 -1.96 -12.90 -0.76
N ASN A 79 -1.73 -11.96 -1.68
CA ASN A 79 -0.79 -12.12 -2.80
C ASN A 79 0.39 -11.13 -2.70
N GLU A 80 1.17 -11.02 -3.77
CA GLU A 80 2.36 -10.17 -3.85
C GLU A 80 2.06 -8.67 -3.69
N ALA A 81 0.81 -8.22 -3.87
CA ALA A 81 0.43 -6.81 -3.74
C ALA A 81 0.71 -6.25 -2.33
N ARG A 82 0.74 -7.10 -1.30
CA ARG A 82 1.07 -6.71 0.08
C ARG A 82 2.47 -6.14 0.25
N PHE A 83 3.36 -6.38 -0.71
CA PHE A 83 4.74 -5.90 -0.71
C PHE A 83 4.93 -4.60 -1.50
N ILE A 84 3.88 -4.05 -2.11
CA ILE A 84 3.95 -2.75 -2.79
C ILE A 84 3.98 -1.66 -1.71
N ASN A 85 5.10 -0.94 -1.62
CA ASN A 85 5.39 -0.03 -0.52
C ASN A 85 4.70 1.33 -0.64
N HIS A 86 4.79 2.09 0.46
CA HIS A 86 4.36 3.47 0.47
C HIS A 86 5.38 4.42 -0.21
N SER A 87 4.90 5.34 -1.04
CA SER A 87 5.64 6.53 -1.45
C SER A 87 4.82 7.82 -1.33
N CYS A 88 5.48 8.91 -0.93
CA CYS A 88 4.92 10.26 -0.97
C CYS A 88 4.95 10.89 -2.37
N ASP A 89 5.71 10.29 -3.30
CA ASP A 89 5.76 10.61 -4.73
C ASP A 89 5.57 9.28 -5.50
N PRO A 90 4.33 8.76 -5.54
CA PRO A 90 4.06 7.41 -6.02
C PRO A 90 4.07 7.30 -7.54
N ASN A 91 4.21 6.08 -8.03
CA ASN A 91 4.01 5.73 -9.45
C ASN A 91 2.77 4.86 -9.67
N CYS A 92 2.14 4.39 -8.60
CA CYS A 92 0.88 3.66 -8.60
C CYS A 92 -0.17 4.34 -7.71
N ASP A 93 -1.43 3.97 -7.91
CA ASP A 93 -2.56 4.32 -7.05
C ASP A 93 -3.43 3.08 -6.81
N ALA A 94 -4.25 3.13 -5.75
CA ALA A 94 -5.20 2.08 -5.40
C ALA A 94 -6.61 2.49 -5.86
N VAL A 95 -7.18 1.71 -6.77
CA VAL A 95 -8.50 1.94 -7.36
C VAL A 95 -9.49 0.93 -6.80
N VAL A 96 -10.56 1.42 -6.17
CA VAL A 96 -11.67 0.57 -5.71
C VAL A 96 -12.69 0.42 -6.83
N GLU A 97 -12.94 -0.80 -7.28
CA GLU A 97 -13.92 -1.13 -8.31
C GLU A 97 -14.63 -2.44 -7.95
N ASP A 98 -15.97 -2.45 -7.97
CA ASP A 98 -16.81 -3.61 -7.63
C ASP A 98 -16.45 -4.27 -6.29
N GLY A 99 -16.14 -3.44 -5.29
CA GLY A 99 -15.75 -3.87 -3.94
C GLY A 99 -14.37 -4.53 -3.86
N ARG A 100 -13.56 -4.46 -4.91
CA ARG A 100 -12.18 -4.95 -4.95
C ARG A 100 -11.21 -3.78 -5.05
N ILE A 101 -9.96 -4.01 -4.64
CA ILE A 101 -8.89 -3.01 -4.71
C ILE A 101 -7.92 -3.44 -5.80
N TRP A 102 -7.67 -2.56 -6.75
CA TRP A 102 -6.71 -2.77 -7.83
C TRP A 102 -5.57 -1.78 -7.70
N ILE A 103 -4.35 -2.25 -7.88
CA ILE A 103 -3.20 -1.36 -7.99
C ILE A 103 -2.97 -1.04 -9.46
N GLU A 104 -2.94 0.25 -9.79
CA GLU A 104 -2.77 0.75 -11.16
C GLU A 104 -1.64 1.76 -11.25
N THR A 105 -0.90 1.78 -12.36
CA THR A 105 0.12 2.81 -12.59
C THR A 105 -0.55 4.15 -12.91
N ILE A 106 -0.03 5.25 -12.36
CA ILE A 106 -0.51 6.62 -12.64
C ILE A 106 0.43 7.42 -13.55
N ARG A 107 1.62 6.87 -13.81
CA ARG A 107 2.60 7.34 -14.78
C ARG A 107 3.33 6.15 -15.39
N ASP A 108 4.11 6.41 -16.43
CA ASP A 108 5.01 5.40 -16.96
C ASP A 108 6.04 4.98 -15.89
N VAL A 109 6.35 3.68 -15.88
CA VAL A 109 7.29 3.04 -14.94
C VAL A 109 8.37 2.32 -15.73
N GLU A 110 9.62 2.69 -15.48
CA GLU A 110 10.79 2.10 -16.10
C GLU A 110 11.21 0.79 -15.42
N PRO A 111 11.86 -0.14 -16.15
CA PRO A 111 12.40 -1.36 -15.55
C PRO A 111 13.32 -1.05 -14.37
N GLY A 112 13.10 -1.75 -13.26
CA GLY A 112 13.88 -1.61 -12.03
C GLY A 112 13.35 -0.55 -11.06
N GLU A 113 12.39 0.30 -11.45
CA GLU A 113 11.69 1.17 -10.50
C GLU A 113 10.89 0.33 -9.49
N GLU A 114 10.88 0.77 -8.23
CA GLU A 114 10.00 0.20 -7.20
C GLU A 114 8.58 0.74 -7.38
N LEU A 115 7.60 -0.16 -7.42
CA LEU A 115 6.19 0.17 -7.44
C LEU A 115 5.77 0.62 -6.04
N ALA A 116 5.13 1.78 -5.96
CA ALA A 116 4.68 2.34 -4.70
C ALA A 116 3.47 3.26 -4.90
N TYR A 117 2.59 3.29 -3.90
CA TYR A 117 1.40 4.16 -3.85
C TYR A 117 1.32 4.95 -2.53
N ASP A 118 0.51 6.01 -2.49
CA ASP A 118 0.23 6.67 -1.21
C ASP A 118 -0.79 5.81 -0.44
N TYR A 119 -0.42 5.31 0.75
CA TYR A 119 -1.32 4.47 1.54
C TYR A 119 -2.55 5.23 2.04
N ALA A 120 -2.54 6.56 1.94
CA ALA A 120 -3.60 7.42 2.47
C ALA A 120 -3.95 7.09 3.94
N TYR A 121 -2.96 6.63 4.72
CA TYR A 121 -3.19 6.06 6.04
C TYR A 121 -3.74 7.11 7.00
N VAL A 122 -5.00 6.98 7.41
CA VAL A 122 -5.67 7.93 8.30
C VAL A 122 -5.52 7.48 9.74
N LEU A 123 -4.89 8.33 10.56
CA LEU A 123 -4.93 8.20 12.01
C LEU A 123 -5.96 9.21 12.57
N GLU A 124 -6.98 8.72 13.26
CA GLU A 124 -8.03 9.54 13.87
C GLU A 124 -7.48 10.52 14.91
N GLU A 125 -6.52 10.06 15.71
CA GLU A 125 -5.84 10.87 16.71
C GLU A 125 -5.13 12.09 16.10
N ARG A 126 -4.82 13.08 16.95
CA ARG A 126 -4.03 14.24 16.52
C ARG A 126 -2.66 13.77 16.01
N HIS A 127 -2.26 14.24 14.83
CA HIS A 127 -0.93 13.95 14.25
C HIS A 127 0.17 14.74 14.95
N THR A 128 0.41 14.43 16.21
CA THR A 128 1.51 14.98 17.01
C THR A 128 2.86 14.53 16.42
N PRO A 129 3.97 15.23 16.71
CA PRO A 129 5.29 14.76 16.33
C PRO A 129 5.61 13.35 16.83
N ALA A 130 5.08 12.95 17.99
CA ALA A 130 5.23 11.60 18.51
C ALA A 130 4.46 10.57 17.66
N ALA A 131 3.21 10.85 17.31
CA ALA A 131 2.41 10.00 16.43
C ALA A 131 3.10 9.81 15.06
N LYS A 132 3.56 10.89 14.43
CA LYS A 132 4.27 10.81 13.14
C LYS A 132 5.54 9.95 13.21
N ARG A 133 6.26 9.99 14.33
CA ARG A 133 7.45 9.13 14.55
C ARG A 133 7.13 7.65 14.73
N ARG A 134 5.91 7.29 15.16
CA ARG A 134 5.44 5.89 15.23
C ARG A 134 5.19 5.31 13.84
N PHE A 135 4.89 6.16 12.87
CA PHE A 135 4.56 5.80 11.49
C PHE A 135 5.56 6.45 10.50
N PRO A 136 6.87 6.17 10.61
CA PRO A 136 7.88 6.83 9.79
C PRO A 136 7.74 6.44 8.32
N CYS A 137 8.04 7.38 7.42
CA CYS A 137 8.15 7.11 5.98
C CYS A 137 9.61 7.13 5.55
N HIS A 138 10.01 6.09 4.81
CA HIS A 138 11.37 5.90 4.29
C HIS A 138 11.42 5.89 2.76
N CYS A 139 10.40 6.42 2.08
CA CYS A 139 10.27 6.34 0.61
C CYS A 139 11.35 7.06 -0.20
N GLY A 140 12.14 7.94 0.43
CA GLY A 140 13.23 8.67 -0.25
C GLY A 140 12.79 9.80 -1.19
N ALA A 141 11.49 10.02 -1.39
CA ALA A 141 10.99 11.12 -2.22
C ALA A 141 11.49 12.49 -1.73
N ALA A 142 11.82 13.40 -2.66
CA ALA A 142 12.27 14.76 -2.33
C ALA A 142 11.21 15.55 -1.55
N THR A 143 9.94 15.25 -1.79
CA THR A 143 8.75 15.82 -1.14
C THR A 143 8.20 14.94 -0.02
N CYS A 144 9.00 13.99 0.50
CA CYS A 144 8.58 13.06 1.55
C CYS A 144 8.02 13.79 2.77
N ARG A 145 6.85 13.33 3.24
CA ARG A 145 6.15 13.87 4.42
C ARG A 145 6.83 13.50 5.75
N GLY A 146 7.80 12.58 5.71
CA GLY A 146 8.46 12.00 6.88
C GLY A 146 7.60 10.97 7.65
N THR A 147 6.37 10.73 7.20
CA THR A 147 5.43 9.79 7.82
C THR A 147 4.49 9.21 6.76
N ILE A 148 4.01 7.98 6.95
CA ILE A 148 3.03 7.35 6.05
C ILE A 148 1.61 7.89 6.28
N LEU A 149 1.40 8.66 7.36
CA LEU A 149 0.10 9.26 7.67
C LEU A 149 -0.35 10.25 6.57
N ALA A 150 -1.60 10.13 6.16
CA ALA A 150 -2.28 11.10 5.31
C ALA A 150 -2.29 12.49 5.95
N LYS A 151 -2.26 13.55 5.12
CA LYS A 151 -2.46 14.92 5.63
C LYS A 151 -3.91 15.08 6.09
N LYS A 152 -4.14 15.57 7.32
CA LYS A 152 -5.47 16.03 7.72
C LYS A 152 -5.85 17.26 6.88
N ARG A 153 -7.05 17.24 6.30
CA ARG A 153 -7.65 18.40 5.63
C ARG A 153 -8.14 19.41 6.66
#